data_AF-A0A1E5NY74-F1
#
_entry.id   AF-A0A1E5NY74-F1
#
_cell.length_a   1.000
_cell.length_b   1.000
_cell.length_c   1.000
_cell.angle_alpha   90.00
_cell.angle_beta   90.00
_cell.angle_gamma   90.00
#
_symmetry.space_group_name_H-M   'P 1'
#
loop_
_entity.id
_entity.type
_entity.pdbx_description
1 polymer ?
#
loop_
_entity_poly.entity_id
_entity_poly.type
_entity_poly.pdbx_seq_one_letter_code
_entity_poly.pdbx_strand_id
1 'polypeptide(L)'
;MRGWANYFKHAVAKHVFDRLDAFVWWRLIRMLRERHRWSWGDIRRRFTTPTGRWLPIAADGIELFRIASVTVSRYRYRASTIPNPWQPANPRLTAETVESPLR
;
A
#
# COMPACT_ATOMS: atom_id res chain seq x y z
N MET A 1 -11.76 1.06 4.84
CA MET A 1 -10.49 0.41 4.45
C MET A 1 -9.47 1.35 3.81
N ARG A 2 -9.80 2.08 2.72
CA ARG A 2 -8.87 3.05 2.08
C ARG A 2 -8.17 4.01 3.06
N GLY A 3 -8.94 4.74 3.87
CA GLY A 3 -8.38 5.69 4.84
C GLY A 3 -7.47 5.07 5.88
N TRP A 4 -7.88 3.92 6.44
CA TRP A 4 -7.08 3.17 7.41
C TRP A 4 -5.75 2.68 6.82
N ALA A 5 -5.78 2.11 5.62
CA ALA A 5 -4.58 1.65 4.94
C ALA A 5 -3.62 2.81 4.62
N ASN A 6 -4.15 3.96 4.21
CA ASN A 6 -3.36 5.17 3.96
C ASN A 6 -2.74 5.75 5.23
N TYR A 7 -3.44 5.68 6.37
CA TYR A 7 -2.89 6.09 7.66
C TYR A 7 -1.68 5.22 8.05
N PHE A 8 -1.79 3.89 7.87
CA PHE A 8 -0.71 2.95 8.19
C PHE A 8 0.34 2.76 7.07
N LYS A 9 0.34 3.58 6.01
CA LYS A 9 1.30 3.45 4.89
C LYS A 9 2.77 3.61 5.27
N HIS A 10 3.05 4.15 6.46
CA HIS A 10 4.40 4.29 7.01
C HIS A 10 4.73 3.27 8.12
N ALA A 11 3.76 2.46 8.54
CA ALA A 11 3.97 1.40 9.51
C ALA A 11 4.56 0.15 8.84
N VAL A 12 5.21 -0.72 9.61
CA VAL A 12 5.68 -2.04 9.11
C VAL A 12 4.49 -3.00 8.99
N ALA A 13 3.55 -2.70 8.10
CA ALA A 13 2.24 -3.34 8.03
C ALA A 13 1.95 -4.08 6.72
N LYS A 14 2.94 -4.22 5.81
CA LYS A 14 2.71 -4.81 4.48
C LYS A 14 2.12 -6.23 4.54
N HIS A 15 2.73 -7.12 5.33
CA HIS A 15 2.21 -8.49 5.50
C HIS A 15 0.83 -8.53 6.15
N VAL A 16 0.50 -7.56 7.00
CA VAL A 16 -0.83 -7.44 7.60
C VAL A 16 -1.84 -7.01 6.54
N PHE A 17 -1.49 -6.09 5.65
CA PHE A 17 -2.35 -5.66 4.54
C PHE A 17 -2.68 -6.83 3.60
N ASP A 18 -1.70 -7.67 3.27
CA ASP A 18 -1.93 -8.85 2.43
C ASP A 18 -2.88 -9.87 3.11
N ARG A 19 -2.70 -10.11 4.42
CA ARG A 19 -3.60 -10.97 5.20
C ARG A 19 -5.01 -10.41 5.30
N LEU A 20 -5.14 -9.10 5.52
CA LEU A 20 -6.44 -8.44 5.59
C LEU A 20 -7.16 -8.44 4.24
N ASP A 21 -6.44 -8.25 3.14
CA ASP A 21 -7.01 -8.31 1.79
C ASP A 21 -7.62 -9.69 1.53
N ALA A 22 -6.88 -10.77 1.82
CA ALA A 22 -7.36 -12.13 1.70
C ALA A 22 -8.54 -12.42 2.63
N PHE A 23 -8.45 -12.02 3.90
CA PHE A 23 -9.51 -12.20 4.89
C PHE A 23 -10.82 -11.52 4.46
N VAL A 24 -10.75 -10.27 4.04
CA VAL A 24 -11.92 -9.50 3.59
C VAL A 24 -12.53 -10.13 2.34
N TRP A 25 -11.70 -10.57 1.40
CA TRP A 25 -12.18 -11.26 0.21
C TRP A 25 -12.98 -12.52 0.58
N TRP A 26 -12.41 -13.41 1.42
CA TRP A 26 -13.11 -14.63 1.86
C TRP A 26 -14.40 -14.32 2.63
N ARG A 27 -14.37 -13.31 3.50
CA ARG A 27 -15.54 -12.88 4.27
C ARG A 27 -16.66 -12.41 3.36
N LEU A 28 -16.35 -11.61 2.34
CA LEU A 28 -17.33 -11.11 1.37
C LEU A 28 -17.89 -12.22 0.48
N ILE A 29 -17.06 -13.11 -0.04
CA ILE A 29 -17.52 -14.25 -0.83
C ILE A 29 -18.46 -15.13 -0.01
N ARG A 30 -18.13 -15.40 1.25
CA ARG A 30 -19.01 -16.15 2.16
C ARG A 30 -20.34 -15.43 2.37
N MET A 31 -20.33 -14.13 2.64
CA MET A 31 -21.56 -13.34 2.83
C MET A 31 -22.42 -13.31 1.57
N LEU A 32 -21.82 -13.15 0.39
CA LEU A 32 -22.53 -13.18 -0.89
C LEU A 32 -23.15 -14.56 -1.13
N ARG A 33 -22.38 -15.63 -0.84
CA ARG A 33 -22.84 -17.00 -0.95
C ARG A 33 -24.07 -17.26 -0.07
N GLU A 34 -23.99 -16.85 1.20
CA GLU A 34 -25.08 -17.01 2.17
C GLU A 34 -26.31 -16.16 1.77
N ARG A 35 -26.10 -14.90 1.38
CA ARG A 35 -27.17 -13.98 0.97
C ARG A 35 -27.93 -14.46 -0.27
N HIS A 36 -27.21 -14.93 -1.29
CA HIS A 36 -27.80 -15.30 -2.58
C HIS A 36 -27.99 -16.81 -2.76
N ARG A 37 -27.70 -17.61 -1.72
CA ARG A 37 -27.74 -19.08 -1.73
C ARG A 37 -26.94 -19.69 -2.90
N TRP A 38 -25.82 -19.07 -3.25
CA TRP A 38 -25.01 -19.49 -4.38
C TRP A 38 -24.20 -20.76 -4.08
N SER A 39 -23.96 -21.55 -5.12
CA SER A 39 -22.95 -22.59 -5.11
C SER A 39 -21.55 -22.02 -5.35
N TRP A 40 -20.51 -22.80 -5.10
CA TRP A 40 -19.15 -22.42 -5.50
C TRP A 40 -18.99 -22.29 -7.02
N GLY A 41 -19.79 -23.03 -7.80
CA GLY A 41 -19.83 -22.91 -9.26
C GLY A 41 -20.35 -21.55 -9.71
N ASP A 42 -21.38 -21.02 -9.06
CA ASP A 42 -21.94 -19.70 -9.36
C ASP A 42 -20.95 -18.59 -9.05
N ILE A 43 -20.28 -18.68 -7.89
CA ILE A 43 -19.21 -17.75 -7.50
C ILE A 43 -18.10 -17.76 -8.54
N ARG A 44 -17.62 -18.94 -8.94
CA ARG A 44 -16.55 -19.07 -9.93
C ARG A 44 -16.99 -18.52 -11.28
N ARG A 45 -18.20 -18.83 -11.74
CA ARG A 45 -18.75 -18.31 -13.00
C ARG A 45 -18.84 -16.78 -13.01
N ARG A 46 -19.13 -16.15 -11.87
CA ARG A 46 -19.35 -14.70 -11.76
C ARG A 46 -18.06 -13.90 -11.49
N PHE A 47 -17.12 -14.48 -10.75
CA PHE A 47 -15.90 -13.79 -10.28
C PHE A 47 -14.61 -14.39 -10.84
N THR A 48 -14.66 -15.21 -11.90
CA THR A 48 -13.45 -15.61 -12.63
C THR A 48 -13.60 -15.33 -14.12
N THR A 49 -12.50 -14.96 -14.75
CA THR A 49 -12.38 -14.89 -16.20
C THR A 49 -12.41 -16.29 -16.82
N PRO A 50 -12.67 -16.42 -18.14
CA PRO A 50 -12.55 -17.71 -18.83
C PRO A 50 -11.19 -18.39 -18.66
N THR A 51 -10.13 -17.61 -18.45
CA THR A 51 -8.76 -18.10 -18.18
C THR A 51 -8.55 -18.59 -16.74
N GLY A 52 -9.56 -18.48 -15.88
CA GLY A 52 -9.51 -18.88 -14.47
C GLY A 52 -8.94 -17.83 -13.51
N ARG A 53 -8.53 -16.65 -13.99
CA ARG A 53 -8.11 -15.55 -13.10
C ARG A 53 -9.31 -14.99 -12.34
N TRP A 54 -9.14 -14.78 -11.04
CA TRP A 54 -10.14 -14.12 -10.19
C TRP A 54 -10.29 -12.64 -10.57
N LEU A 55 -11.55 -12.22 -10.71
CA LEU A 55 -11.95 -10.84 -10.90
C LEU A 55 -12.06 -10.13 -9.53
N PRO A 56 -11.82 -8.82 -9.47
CA PRO A 56 -12.18 -8.03 -8.29
C PRO A 56 -13.66 -8.19 -7.95
N ILE A 57 -13.98 -8.22 -6.65
CA ILE A 57 -15.38 -8.19 -6.21
C ILE A 57 -15.89 -6.77 -6.44
N ALA A 58 -16.93 -6.63 -7.26
CA ALA A 58 -17.55 -5.35 -7.56
C ALA A 58 -19.08 -5.45 -7.55
N ALA A 59 -19.76 -4.39 -7.13
CA ALA A 59 -21.22 -4.25 -7.20
C ALA A 59 -21.57 -2.78 -7.44
N ASP A 60 -22.54 -2.51 -8.32
CA ASP A 60 -23.03 -1.15 -8.64
C ASP A 60 -21.90 -0.14 -8.96
N GLY A 61 -20.89 -0.60 -9.70
CA GLY A 61 -19.72 0.21 -10.07
C GLY A 61 -18.69 0.44 -8.94
N ILE A 62 -18.94 -0.12 -7.75
CA ILE A 62 -18.03 -0.02 -6.61
C ILE A 62 -17.24 -1.32 -6.48
N GLU A 63 -15.93 -1.22 -6.68
CA GLU A 63 -15.00 -2.32 -6.48
C GLU A 63 -14.48 -2.37 -5.05
N LEU A 64 -14.30 -3.60 -4.54
CA LEU A 64 -13.60 -3.85 -3.29
C LEU A 64 -12.17 -3.30 -3.40
N PHE A 65 -11.88 -2.31 -2.56
CA PHE A 65 -10.55 -1.75 -2.49
C PHE A 65 -9.53 -2.77 -1.98
N ARG A 66 -8.53 -3.05 -2.82
CA ARG A 66 -7.42 -3.93 -2.47
C ARG A 66 -6.45 -3.23 -1.54
N ILE A 67 -6.50 -3.56 -0.26
CA ILE A 67 -5.67 -2.90 0.77
C ILE A 67 -4.18 -3.19 0.54
N ALA A 68 -3.88 -4.42 0.09
CA ALA A 68 -2.55 -4.84 -0.30
C ALA A 68 -1.93 -3.98 -1.41
N SER A 69 -2.73 -3.24 -2.20
CA SER A 69 -2.19 -2.34 -3.23
C SER A 69 -1.53 -1.09 -2.67
N VAL A 70 -1.80 -0.74 -1.41
CA VAL A 70 -1.18 0.43 -0.77
C VAL A 70 0.31 0.19 -0.61
N THR A 71 1.11 1.11 -1.15
CA THR A 71 2.56 1.08 -1.01
C THR A 71 2.93 1.47 0.41
N VAL A 72 3.61 0.56 1.11
CA VAL A 72 4.12 0.79 2.44
C VAL A 72 5.57 1.26 2.34
N SER A 73 5.82 2.52 2.69
CA SER A 73 7.17 3.10 2.69
C SER A 73 7.70 3.17 4.11
N ARG A 74 8.74 2.39 4.39
CA ARG A 74 9.45 2.46 5.67
C ARG A 74 10.25 3.75 5.71
N TYR A 75 10.22 4.41 6.86
CA TYR A 75 11.13 5.51 7.11
C TYR A 75 12.57 5.00 6.95
N ARG A 76 13.30 5.58 5.99
CA ARG A 76 14.73 5.32 5.83
C ARG A 76 15.47 6.26 6.76
N TYR A 77 16.27 5.70 7.65
CA TYR A 77 17.17 6.48 8.49
C TYR A 77 18.01 7.42 7.62
N ARG A 78 18.01 8.71 7.97
CA ARG A 78 18.70 9.76 7.20
C ARG A 78 19.91 10.34 7.91
N ALA A 79 20.33 9.78 9.05
CA ALA A 79 21.49 10.27 9.82
C ALA A 79 21.49 11.81 9.94
N SER A 80 22.64 12.44 9.73
CA SER A 80 22.82 13.90 9.69
C SER A 80 22.37 14.58 8.39
N THR A 81 21.76 13.85 7.44
CA THR A 81 21.28 14.42 6.16
C THR A 81 20.09 15.35 6.35
N ILE A 82 19.31 15.17 7.43
CA ILE A 82 18.23 16.10 7.77
C ILE A 82 18.88 17.24 8.57
N PRO A 83 18.94 18.47 8.04
CA PRO A 83 19.50 19.59 8.76
C PRO A 83 18.68 19.83 10.03
N ASN A 84 19.35 19.89 11.17
CA ASN A 84 18.73 20.26 12.43
C ASN A 84 18.56 21.79 12.45
N PRO A 85 17.32 22.31 12.52
CA PRO A 85 17.07 23.75 12.47
C PRO A 85 17.64 24.53 13.67
N TRP A 86 18.05 23.82 14.73
CA TRP A 86 18.64 24.40 15.94
C TRP A 86 20.17 24.31 15.98
N GLN A 87 20.80 23.79 14.92
CA GLN A 87 22.25 23.77 14.77
C GLN A 87 22.64 24.64 13.57
N PRO A 88 23.67 25.50 13.70
CA PRO A 88 24.19 26.22 12.55
C PRO A 88 24.71 25.21 11.51
N ALA A 89 24.42 25.47 10.23
CA ALA A 89 24.88 24.63 9.13
C ALA A 89 26.40 24.44 9.24
N ASN A 90 26.86 23.18 9.13
CA ASN A 90 28.29 22.86 9.25
C ASN A 90 29.07 23.56 8.11
N PRO A 91 29.96 24.53 8.41
CA PRO A 91 30.68 25.29 7.39
C PRO A 91 31.60 24.40 6.52
N ARG A 92 31.94 23.20 7.00
CA ARG A 92 32.82 22.25 6.30
C ARG A 92 32.22 21.65 5.03
N LEU A 93 30.91 21.71 4.83
CA LEU A 93 30.25 21.16 3.62
C LEU A 93 30.05 22.21 2.50
N THR A 94 30.32 23.49 2.78
CA THR A 94 30.12 24.60 1.83
C THR A 94 31.43 25.22 1.35
N ALA A 95 32.58 24.87 1.95
CA ALA A 95 33.84 25.55 1.72
C ALA A 95 34.70 24.97 0.57
N GLU A 96 34.45 23.75 0.09
CA GLU A 96 35.36 23.10 -0.88
C GLU A 96 35.05 23.36 -2.36
N THR A 97 33.93 24.02 -2.71
CA THR A 97 33.53 24.21 -4.12
C THR A 97 33.78 25.63 -4.64
N VAL A 98 34.14 26.59 -3.79
CA VAL A 98 34.36 27.98 -4.20
C VAL A 98 35.75 28.37 -3.74
N GLU A 99 36.75 28.14 -4.59
CA GLU A 99 37.99 28.93 -4.77
C GLU A 99 39.05 28.04 -5.44
N SER A 100 38.93 27.89 -6.76
CA SER A 100 40.13 27.74 -7.59
C SER A 100 40.13 28.89 -8.61
N PRO A 101 40.83 29.99 -8.32
CA PRO A 101 41.29 30.89 -9.34
C PRO A 101 42.79 30.67 -9.59
N LEU A 102 43.10 30.47 -10.86
CA LEU A 102 44.41 30.54 -11.48
C LEU A 102 45.34 31.57 -10.83
N ARG A 103 46.50 31.11 -10.34
CA ARG A 103 47.78 31.84 -10.45
C ARG A 103 48.97 30.91 -10.28
#